data_AF-A0A917L4P0-F1
#
_entry.id   AF-A0A917L4P0-F1
#
_cell.length_a   1.000
_cell.length_b   1.000
_cell.length_c   1.000
_cell.angle_alpha   90.00
_cell.angle_beta   90.00
_cell.angle_gamma   90.00
#
_symmetry.space_group_name_H-M   'P 1'
#
loop_
_entity.id
_entity.type
_entity.pdbx_description
1 polymer ?
#
loop_
_entity_poly.entity_id
_entity_poly.type
_entity_poly.pdbx_seq_one_letter_code
_entity_poly.pdbx_strand_id
1 'polypeptide(L)' 'MTDIPDELIKLERSAEVERAKLAGLTGGEYDAQLSRWRTASEAVQAAITKHVAAAGVNRYELEQAVKEAVRHGHEDPAAE' A
#
# COMPACT_ATOMS: atom_id res chain seq x y z
N MET A 1 5.54 -16.96 8.48
CA MET A 1 5.18 -15.53 8.51
C MET A 1 6.21 -14.79 7.69
N THR A 2 5.80 -14.17 6.60
CA THR A 2 6.65 -13.25 5.84
C THR A 2 6.94 -12.06 6.76
N ASP A 3 8.21 -11.75 6.99
CA ASP A 3 8.59 -10.52 7.69
C ASP A 3 8.23 -9.34 6.77
N ILE A 4 7.28 -8.50 7.20
CA ILE A 4 6.80 -7.36 6.42
C ILE A 4 7.44 -6.10 6.98
N PRO A 5 8.27 -5.37 6.21
CA PRO A 5 8.77 -4.08 6.63
C PRO A 5 7.63 -3.08 6.87
N ASP A 6 7.64 -2.41 8.03
CA ASP A 6 6.66 -1.36 8.39
C ASP A 6 6.53 -0.27 7.33
N GLU A 7 7.64 0.06 6.66
CA GLU A 7 7.66 1.05 5.57
C GLU A 7 6.78 0.62 4.38
N LEU A 8 6.71 -0.67 4.05
CA LEU A 8 5.81 -1.17 3.01
C LEU A 8 4.34 -1.01 3.42
N ILE A 9 4.02 -1.25 4.70
CA ILE A 9 2.67 -1.10 5.25
C ILE A 9 2.25 0.38 5.23
N LYS A 10 3.15 1.30 5.62
CA LYS A 10 2.88 2.75 5.58
C LYS A 10 2.67 3.26 4.16
N LEU A 11 3.47 2.80 3.21
CA LEU A 11 3.33 3.16 1.80
C LEU A 11 2.00 2.65 1.22
N GLU A 12 1.66 1.37 1.46
CA GLU A 12 0.40 0.79 0.98
C GLU A 12 -0.81 1.48 1.61
N ARG A 13 -0.75 1.78 2.93
CA ARG A 13 -1.80 2.55 3.60
C ARG A 13 -1.98 3.93 2.98
N SER A 14 -0.88 4.61 2.63
CA SER A 14 -0.94 5.92 1.98
C SER A 14 -1.56 5.83 0.58
N ALA A 15 -1.20 4.79 -0.20
CA ALA A 15 -1.81 4.54 -1.49
C ALA A 15 -3.31 4.26 -1.38
N GLU A 16 -3.75 3.45 -0.41
CA GLU A 16 -5.17 3.17 -0.20
C GLU A 16 -5.95 4.41 0.30
N VAL A 17 -5.34 5.31 1.06
CA VAL A 17 -5.94 6.61 1.42
C VAL A 17 -6.15 7.46 0.16
N GLU A 18 -5.16 7.57 -0.72
CA GLU A 18 -5.32 8.32 -1.99
C GLU A 18 -6.34 7.66 -2.92
N ARG A 19 -6.45 6.33 -2.89
CA ARG A 19 -7.48 5.58 -3.62
C ARG A 19 -8.87 5.87 -3.07
N ALA A 20 -9.05 5.87 -1.74
CA ALA A 20 -10.33 6.13 -1.09
C ALA A 20 -10.86 7.54 -1.43
N LYS A 21 -9.97 8.53 -1.56
CA LYS A 21 -10.31 9.90 -1.98
C LYS A 21 -10.89 9.98 -3.39
N LEU A 22 -10.69 8.98 -4.26
CA LEU A 22 -11.32 8.96 -5.59
C LEU A 22 -12.85 8.82 -5.52
N ALA A 23 -13.37 8.25 -4.43
CA ALA A 23 -14.80 8.03 -4.27
C ALA A 23 -15.56 9.36 -4.31
N GLY A 24 -16.50 9.49 -5.25
CA GLY A 24 -17.33 10.70 -5.41
C GLY A 24 -16.68 11.83 -6.21
N LEU A 25 -15.41 11.72 -6.62
CA LEU A 25 -14.78 12.69 -7.51
C LEU A 25 -15.17 12.45 -8.98
N THR A 26 -15.22 13.52 -9.76
CA THR A 26 -15.44 13.46 -11.22
C THR A 26 -14.58 14.51 -11.95
N GLY A 27 -14.41 14.34 -13.26
CA GLY A 27 -13.69 15.30 -14.10
C GLY A 27 -12.25 15.56 -13.66
N GLY A 28 -11.80 16.81 -13.75
CA GLY A 28 -10.40 17.17 -13.47
C GLY A 28 -9.94 16.89 -12.03
N GLU A 29 -10.86 16.91 -11.05
CA GLU A 29 -10.53 16.54 -9.66
C GLU A 29 -10.26 15.04 -9.53
N TYR A 30 -11.04 14.21 -10.25
CA TYR A 30 -10.80 12.77 -10.33
C TYR A 30 -9.45 12.50 -10.99
N ASP A 31 -9.13 13.16 -12.10
CA ASP A 31 -7.86 12.96 -12.81
C ASP A 31 -6.64 13.36 -11.96
N ALA A 32 -6.74 14.50 -11.25
CA ALA A 32 -5.69 14.95 -10.34
C ALA A 32 -5.49 13.96 -9.18
N GLN A 33 -6.58 13.47 -8.58
CA GLN A 33 -6.51 12.49 -7.51
C GLN A 33 -6.01 11.12 -8.01
N LEU A 34 -6.38 10.73 -9.23
CA LEU A 34 -5.91 9.50 -9.88
C LEU A 34 -4.40 9.53 -10.10
N SER A 35 -3.87 10.69 -10.51
CA SER A 35 -2.42 10.87 -10.64
C SER A 35 -1.70 10.71 -9.29
N ARG A 36 -2.25 11.26 -8.21
CA ARG A 36 -1.67 11.11 -6.85
C ARG A 36 -1.67 9.65 -6.39
N TRP A 37 -2.80 8.97 -6.57
CA TRP A 37 -2.91 7.55 -6.25
C TRP A 37 -1.93 6.69 -7.07
N ARG A 38 -1.74 6.99 -8.36
CA ARG A 38 -0.76 6.29 -9.20
C ARG A 38 0.66 6.47 -8.69
N THR A 39 1.07 7.70 -8.38
CA THR A 39 2.40 7.98 -7.81
C THR A 39 2.61 7.25 -6.49
N ALA A 40 1.62 7.22 -5.60
CA ALA A 40 1.70 6.47 -4.35
C ALA A 40 1.81 4.94 -4.61
N SER A 41 1.03 4.40 -5.54
CA SER A 41 1.07 2.98 -5.92
C SER A 41 2.41 2.58 -6.55
N GLU A 42 3.00 3.45 -7.38
CA GLU A 42 4.33 3.24 -7.95
C GLU A 42 5.40 3.18 -6.86
N ALA A 43 5.31 4.05 -5.84
CA ALA A 43 6.24 4.03 -4.71
C ALA A 43 6.16 2.72 -3.92
N VAL A 44 4.95 2.18 -3.69
CA VAL A 44 4.77 0.85 -3.07
C VAL A 44 5.45 -0.22 -3.91
N GLN A 45 5.16 -0.27 -5.21
CA GLN A 45 5.66 -1.31 -6.11
C GLN A 45 7.20 -1.26 -6.23
N ALA A 46 7.78 -0.06 -6.24
CA ALA A 46 9.23 0.14 -6.22
C ALA A 46 9.85 -0.38 -4.90
N ALA A 47 9.22 -0.08 -3.76
CA ALA A 47 9.70 -0.53 -2.46
C ALA A 47 9.61 -2.05 -2.29
N ILE A 48 8.51 -2.67 -2.75
CA ILE A 48 8.33 -4.14 -2.79
C ILE A 48 9.41 -4.77 -3.66
N THR A 49 9.63 -4.24 -4.87
CA THR A 49 10.66 -4.74 -5.79
C THR A 49 12.05 -4.69 -5.16
N LYS A 50 12.38 -3.57 -4.49
CA LYS A 50 13.65 -3.41 -3.77
C LYS A 50 13.79 -4.42 -2.63
N HIS A 51 12.74 -4.64 -1.85
CA HIS A 51 12.78 -5.59 -0.74
C HIS A 51 12.92 -7.02 -1.23
N VAL A 52 12.17 -7.43 -2.26
CA VAL A 52 12.29 -8.74 -2.90
C VAL A 52 13.71 -8.98 -3.40
N ALA A 53 14.31 -8.00 -4.07
CA ALA A 53 15.68 -8.11 -4.57
C ALA A 53 16.71 -8.25 -3.43
N ALA A 54 16.48 -7.61 -2.28
CA ALA A 54 17.38 -7.64 -1.13
C ALA A 54 17.22 -8.90 -0.27
N ALA A 55 15.98 -9.34 -0.03
CA ALA A 55 15.66 -10.44 0.88
C ALA A 55 15.48 -11.78 0.17
N GLY A 56 15.36 -11.80 -1.16
CA GLY A 56 15.13 -13.02 -1.95
C GLY A 56 13.75 -13.65 -1.71
N VAL A 57 12.79 -12.89 -1.21
CA VAL A 57 11.43 -13.37 -0.89
C VAL A 57 10.53 -13.41 -2.12
N ASN A 58 9.45 -14.18 -2.06
CA ASN A 58 8.46 -14.20 -3.11
C ASN A 58 7.69 -12.87 -3.17
N ARG A 59 7.76 -12.16 -4.30
CA ARG A 59 7.07 -10.88 -4.51
C ARG A 59 5.57 -10.97 -4.27
N TYR A 60 4.92 -11.99 -4.79
CA TYR A 60 3.48 -12.15 -4.70
C TYR A 60 3.05 -12.35 -3.24
N GLU A 61 3.74 -13.21 -2.50
CA GLU A 61 3.45 -13.44 -1.09
C GLU A 61 3.67 -12.18 -0.24
N LEU A 62 4.73 -11.42 -0.53
CA LEU A 62 4.97 -10.13 0.13
C LEU A 62 3.86 -9.11 -0.19
N GLU A 63 3.43 -9.00 -1.44
CA GLU A 63 2.34 -8.11 -1.85
C GLU A 63 1.01 -8.45 -1.15
N GLN A 64 0.67 -9.74 -1.05
CA GLN A 64 -0.52 -10.17 -0.31
C GLN A 64 -0.39 -9.85 1.18
N ALA A 65 0.75 -10.18 1.78
CA ALA A 65 0.99 -9.93 3.19
C ALA A 65 0.90 -8.44 3.55
N VAL A 66 1.47 -7.54 2.71
CA VAL A 66 1.34 -6.08 2.88
C VAL A 66 -0.11 -5.63 2.82
N LYS A 67 -0.90 -6.14 1.85
CA LYS A 67 -2.34 -5.80 1.73
C LYS A 67 -3.17 -6.30 2.89
N GLU A 68 -2.90 -7.52 3.35
CA GLU A 68 -3.53 -8.09 4.54
C GLU A 68 -3.20 -7.27 5.78
N ALA A 69 -1.92 -6.89 5.97
CA ALA A 69 -1.50 -6.05 7.08
C ALA A 69 -2.15 -4.66 7.07
N VAL A 70 -2.39 -4.06 5.89
CA VAL A 70 -3.15 -2.79 5.81
C VAL A 70 -4.62 -2.98 6.16
N ARG A 71 -5.25 -4.07 5.73
CA ARG A 71 -6.66 -4.37 6.08
C ARG A 71 -6.83 -4.65 7.57
N HIS A 72 -5.97 -5.48 8.15
CA HIS A 72 -6.06 -5.90 9.54
C HIS A 72 -5.41 -4.91 10.52
N GLY A 73 -4.44 -4.10 10.07
CA GLY A 73 -3.88 -3.00 10.86
C GLY A 73 -4.83 -1.81 11.03
N HIS A 74 -6.08 -1.92 10.58
CA HIS A 74 -7.18 -1.04 10.97
C HIS A 74 -7.93 -1.55 12.23
N GLU A 75 -7.71 -2.81 12.63
CA GLU A 75 -8.34 -3.44 13.80
C GLU A 75 -7.52 -3.36 15.09
N ASP A 76 -6.37 -2.67 15.13
CA ASP A 76 -5.61 -2.54 16.38
C ASP A 76 -5.19 -1.10 16.72
N PRO A 77 -5.96 -0.46 17.62
CA PRO A 77 -5.37 0.33 18.68
C PRO A 77 -5.80 -0.15 20.09
N ALA A 78 -6.32 -1.37 20.24
CA ALA A 78 -6.56 -2.05 21.53
C ALA A 78 -7.27 -3.40 21.34
N ALA A 79 -6.53 -4.51 21.37
CA ALA A 79 -7.04 -5.76 21.91
C ALA A 79 -6.09 -6.22 23.03
N GLU A 80 -6.49 -5.92 24.26
CA GLU A 80 -5.94 -6.54 25.48
C GLU A 80 -6.21 -8.04 25.53
#